data_AF-A0A3A4JVP1-F1
#
_entry.id   AF-A0A3A4JVP1-F1
#
_cell.length_a   1.000
_cell.length_b   1.000
_cell.length_c   1.000
_cell.angle_alpha   90.00
_cell.angle_beta   90.00
_cell.angle_gamma   90.00
#
_symmetry.space_group_name_H-M   'P 1'
#
loop_
_entity.id
_entity.type
_entity.pdbx_description
1 polymer ?
#
loop_
_entity_poly.entity_id
_entity_poly.type
_entity_poly.pdbx_seq_one_letter_code
_entity_poly.pdbx_strand_id
1 'polypeptide(L)'
;MANQRLYVNKGMVLILVLVMILIAVILSNVILTIMSNQEKLTHHKVTRIQAIYAAQAAANYAIDKFRRNDNPATWPLTGTYSRTMCRASCTINEPSLPPAIKNVTLIINNSVSFPGTRQITATVYFQ
;
A
#
# COMPACT_ATOMS: atom_id res chain seq x y z
N MET A 1 16.10 -53.42 -46.41
CA MET A 1 15.09 -52.99 -45.43
C MET A 1 15.69 -52.25 -44.21
N ALA A 2 16.81 -51.53 -44.36
CA ALA A 2 17.45 -50.81 -43.24
C ALA A 2 17.05 -49.32 -43.15
N ASN A 3 16.69 -48.69 -44.27
CA ASN A 3 16.44 -47.25 -44.35
C ASN A 3 15.09 -46.80 -43.74
N GLN A 4 14.16 -47.73 -43.50
CA GLN A 4 12.86 -47.42 -42.88
C GLN A 4 12.98 -47.18 -41.37
N ARG A 5 13.94 -47.82 -40.68
CA ARG A 5 14.15 -47.64 -39.23
C ARG A 5 14.74 -46.28 -38.88
N LEU A 6 15.55 -45.69 -39.76
CA LEU A 6 16.11 -44.34 -39.58
C LEU A 6 15.06 -43.23 -39.66
N TYR A 7 14.00 -43.43 -40.47
CA TYR A 7 12.92 -42.45 -40.62
C TYR A 7 12.01 -42.41 -39.39
N VAL A 8 11.72 -43.57 -38.79
CA VAL A 8 10.96 -43.69 -37.53
C VAL A 8 11.69 -43.00 -36.38
N ASN A 9 13.02 -43.16 -36.29
CA ASN A 9 13.84 -42.54 -35.24
C ASN A 9 13.93 -41.00 -35.39
N LYS A 10 14.02 -40.49 -36.62
CA LYS A 10 14.03 -39.03 -36.87
C LYS A 10 12.66 -38.39 -36.61
N GLY A 11 11.57 -39.08 -36.97
CA GLY A 11 10.21 -38.63 -36.66
C GLY A 11 9.91 -38.62 -35.16
N MET A 12 10.38 -39.64 -34.42
CA MET A 12 10.21 -39.74 -32.98
C MET A 12 10.95 -38.62 -32.23
N VAL A 13 12.15 -38.23 -32.66
CA VAL A 13 12.89 -37.09 -32.10
C VAL A 13 12.14 -35.78 -32.32
N LEU A 14 11.54 -35.56 -33.49
CA LEU A 14 10.81 -34.33 -33.79
C LEU A 14 9.54 -34.19 -32.94
N ILE A 15 8.83 -35.29 -32.71
CA ILE A 15 7.66 -35.31 -31.81
C ILE A 15 8.08 -35.01 -30.37
N LEU A 16 9.20 -35.57 -29.91
CA LEU A 16 9.72 -35.33 -28.56
C LEU A 16 10.04 -33.85 -28.33
N VAL A 17 10.72 -33.20 -29.29
CA VAL A 17 11.01 -31.77 -29.22
C VAL A 17 9.73 -30.93 -29.22
N LEU A 18 8.74 -31.30 -30.04
CA LEU A 18 7.46 -30.59 -30.12
C LEU A 18 6.67 -30.67 -28.81
N VAL A 19 6.64 -31.85 -28.17
CA VAL A 19 6.02 -32.02 -26.85
C VAL A 19 6.74 -31.19 -25.79
N MET A 20 8.08 -31.14 -25.82
CA MET A 20 8.84 -30.36 -24.86
C MET A 20 8.55 -28.85 -24.98
N ILE A 21 8.45 -28.33 -26.21
CA ILE A 21 8.07 -26.93 -26.47
C ILE A 21 6.65 -26.66 -25.96
N LEU A 22 5.71 -27.58 -26.20
CA LEU A 22 4.32 -27.43 -25.78
C LEU A 22 4.20 -27.37 -24.25
N ILE A 23 4.96 -28.21 -23.54
CA ILE A 23 5.05 -28.17 -22.08
C ILE A 23 5.62 -26.82 -21.61
N ALA A 24 6.71 -26.34 -22.23
CA ALA A 24 7.32 -25.06 -21.86
C ALA A 24 6.37 -23.86 -22.02
N VAL A 25 5.52 -23.85 -23.05
CA VAL A 25 4.50 -22.82 -23.27
C VAL A 25 3.43 -22.84 -22.17
N ILE A 26 2.94 -24.02 -21.80
CA ILE A 26 1.95 -24.16 -20.72
C ILE A 26 2.52 -23.66 -19.40
N LEU A 27 3.74 -24.07 -19.03
CA LEU A 27 4.38 -23.60 -17.79
C LEU A 27 4.57 -22.07 -17.78
N SER A 28 4.96 -21.48 -18.91
CA SER A 28 5.15 -20.03 -19.02
C SER A 28 3.84 -19.27 -18.76
N ASN A 29 2.72 -19.75 -19.28
CA ASN A 29 1.40 -19.14 -19.05
C ASN A 29 0.96 -19.21 -17.58
N VAL A 30 1.25 -20.33 -16.89
CA VAL A 30 0.95 -20.48 -15.46
C VAL A 30 1.75 -19.47 -14.63
N ILE A 31 3.05 -19.33 -14.91
CA ILE A 31 3.93 -18.40 -14.19
C ILE A 31 3.46 -16.95 -14.37
N LEU A 32 3.14 -16.54 -15.60
CA LEU A 32 2.59 -15.21 -15.89
C LEU A 32 1.30 -14.93 -15.09
N THR A 33 0.43 -15.93 -14.99
CA THR A 33 -0.83 -15.81 -14.25
C THR A 33 -0.58 -15.62 -12.76
N ILE A 34 0.36 -16.38 -12.17
CA ILE A 34 0.72 -16.26 -10.76
C ILE A 34 1.33 -14.89 -10.46
N MET A 35 2.27 -14.42 -11.28
CA MET A 35 2.92 -13.11 -11.09
C MET A 35 1.91 -11.95 -11.17
N SER A 36 1.01 -11.96 -12.17
CA SER A 36 0.00 -10.89 -12.32
C SER A 36 -0.94 -10.76 -11.11
N ASN A 37 -1.24 -11.88 -10.45
CA ASN A 37 -2.09 -11.89 -9.26
C ASN A 37 -1.36 -11.35 -8.01
N GLN A 38 -0.04 -11.53 -7.92
CA GLN A 38 0.75 -11.04 -6.80
C GLN A 38 0.91 -9.51 -6.81
N GLU A 39 0.95 -8.87 -7.97
CA GLU A 39 1.12 -7.41 -8.08
C GLU A 39 -0.05 -6.65 -7.45
N LYS A 40 -1.30 -7.06 -7.74
CA LYS A 40 -2.50 -6.43 -7.17
C LYS A 40 -2.57 -6.56 -5.66
N LEU A 41 -2.25 -7.76 -5.14
CA LEU A 41 -2.20 -8.02 -3.71
C LEU A 41 -1.11 -7.20 -3.01
N THR A 42 0.05 -7.07 -3.64
CA THR A 42 1.18 -6.32 -3.09
C THR A 42 0.88 -4.83 -3.06
N HIS A 43 0.28 -4.28 -4.12
CA HIS A 43 -0.10 -2.88 -4.16
C HIS A 43 -1.06 -2.50 -3.02
N HIS A 44 -2.12 -3.29 -2.80
CA HIS A 44 -3.05 -3.03 -1.70
C HIS A 44 -2.40 -3.13 -0.32
N LYS A 45 -1.51 -4.10 -0.11
CA LYS A 45 -0.80 -4.26 1.17
C LYS A 45 0.13 -3.09 1.43
N VAL A 46 0.91 -2.66 0.44
CA VAL A 46 1.84 -1.53 0.56
C VAL A 46 1.08 -0.23 0.85
N THR A 47 -0.01 0.05 0.12
CA THR A 47 -0.83 1.25 0.35
C THR A 47 -1.44 1.27 1.75
N ARG A 48 -1.91 0.12 2.25
CA ARG A 48 -2.44 0.02 3.62
C ARG A 48 -1.35 0.29 4.67
N ILE A 49 -0.15 -0.24 4.47
CA ILE A 49 0.98 -0.02 5.38
C ILE A 49 1.35 1.47 5.39
N GLN A 50 1.46 2.10 4.22
CA GLN A 50 1.73 3.53 4.09
C GLN A 50 0.68 4.37 4.83
N ALA A 51 -0.60 4.02 4.71
CA ALA A 51 -1.67 4.72 5.42
C ALA A 51 -1.54 4.62 6.94
N ILE A 52 -1.21 3.44 7.47
CA ILE A 52 -1.03 3.24 8.90
C ILE A 52 0.13 4.09 9.42
N TYR A 53 1.28 4.07 8.74
CA TYR A 53 2.43 4.88 9.13
C TYR A 53 2.15 6.39 9.03
N ALA A 54 1.44 6.83 7.99
CA ALA A 54 1.04 8.23 7.86
C ALA A 54 0.08 8.66 8.99
N ALA A 55 -0.89 7.81 9.35
CA ALA A 55 -1.79 8.07 10.48
C ALA A 55 -1.03 8.13 11.82
N GLN A 56 -0.06 7.23 12.03
CA GLN A 56 0.79 7.25 13.23
C GLN A 56 1.67 8.49 13.29
N ALA A 57 2.29 8.88 12.18
CA ALA A 57 3.07 10.11 12.09
C ALA A 57 2.21 11.34 12.41
N ALA A 58 1.00 11.40 11.84
CA ALA A 58 0.04 12.48 12.08
C ALA A 58 -0.39 12.56 13.55
N ALA A 59 -0.68 11.42 14.18
CA ALA A 59 -1.03 11.35 15.60
C ALA A 59 0.15 11.77 16.49
N ASN A 60 1.37 11.29 16.22
CA ASN A 60 2.57 11.66 16.96
C ASN A 60 2.88 13.14 16.85
N TYR A 61 2.70 13.73 15.66
CA TYR A 61 2.84 15.16 15.47
C TYR A 61 1.82 15.94 16.32
N ALA A 62 0.55 15.53 16.31
CA ALA A 62 -0.48 16.15 17.15
C ALA A 62 -0.11 16.07 18.65
N ILE A 63 0.38 14.91 19.10
CA ILE A 63 0.82 14.71 20.49
C ILE A 63 1.99 15.63 20.83
N ASP A 64 3.01 15.76 19.97
CA ASP A 64 4.13 16.66 20.24
C ASP A 64 3.69 18.12 20.28
N LYS A 65 2.71 18.52 19.46
CA LYS A 65 2.11 19.86 19.51
C LYS A 65 1.34 20.13 20.78
N PHE A 66 0.59 19.15 21.29
CA PHE A 66 -0.03 19.24 22.60
C PHE A 66 0.99 19.31 23.73
N ARG A 67 2.05 18.50 23.66
CA ARG A 67 3.09 18.47 24.69
C ARG A 67 3.85 19.79 24.78
N ARG A 68 4.14 20.42 23.64
CA ARG A 68 4.85 21.71 23.59
C ARG A 68 3.98 22.91 23.95
N ASN A 69 2.68 22.72 24.15
CA ASN A 69 1.70 23.78 24.32
C ASN A 69 1.84 24.85 23.21
N ASP A 70 1.88 24.37 21.95
CA ASP A 70 2.03 25.23 20.78
C ASP A 70 0.81 26.17 20.62
N ASN A 71 0.87 27.11 19.67
CA ASN A 71 -0.10 28.18 19.48
C ASN A 71 -1.56 27.75 19.74
N PRO A 72 -2.26 28.33 20.73
CA PRO A 72 -3.62 27.93 21.12
C PRO A 72 -4.66 28.20 20.04
N ALA A 73 -4.37 29.06 19.05
CA ALA A 73 -5.23 29.23 17.88
C ALA A 73 -5.22 28.00 16.97
N THR A 74 -4.07 27.32 16.88
CA THR A 74 -3.87 26.17 16.00
C THR A 74 -4.14 24.85 16.71
N TRP A 75 -3.80 24.76 18.00
CA TRP A 75 -3.98 23.57 18.85
C TRP A 75 -4.71 23.92 20.16
N PRO A 76 -6.00 24.30 20.10
CA PRO A 76 -6.72 24.70 21.30
C PRO A 76 -6.79 23.55 22.31
N LEU A 77 -6.59 23.89 23.59
CA LEU A 77 -6.61 22.97 24.73
C LEU A 77 -8.01 22.46 25.08
N THR A 78 -9.06 23.12 24.56
CA THR A 78 -10.46 22.73 24.74
C THR A 78 -11.20 22.71 23.39
N GLY A 79 -12.26 21.91 23.32
CA GLY A 79 -13.11 21.82 22.13
C GLY A 79 -12.74 20.69 21.15
N THR A 80 -13.65 20.47 20.20
CA THR A 80 -13.49 19.53 19.08
C THR A 80 -13.05 20.30 17.84
N TYR A 81 -12.02 19.83 17.16
CA TYR A 81 -11.55 20.43 15.92
C TYR A 81 -10.87 19.42 15.00
N SER A 82 -10.83 19.77 13.72
CA SER A 82 -10.18 18.99 12.68
C SER A 82 -8.95 19.72 12.12
N ARG A 83 -7.90 18.97 11.78
CA ARG A 83 -6.69 19.47 11.13
C ARG A 83 -6.33 18.56 9.97
N THR A 84 -5.99 19.15 8.84
CA THR A 84 -5.62 18.40 7.65
C THR A 84 -4.12 18.52 7.39
N MET A 85 -3.47 17.37 7.30
CA MET A 85 -2.08 17.20 6.87
C MET A 85 -2.05 16.79 5.40
N CYS A 86 -1.22 17.46 4.61
CA CYS A 86 -0.97 17.03 3.23
C CYS A 86 0.42 17.47 2.78
N ARG A 87 0.80 17.09 1.56
CA ARG A 87 2.12 17.42 1.00
C ARG A 87 2.34 18.92 0.81
N ALA A 88 1.31 19.64 0.37
CA ALA A 88 1.38 21.09 0.16
C ALA A 88 -0.01 21.74 0.19
N SER A 89 -0.07 22.99 0.66
CA SER A 89 -1.27 23.83 0.69
C SER A 89 -2.37 23.39 1.67
N CYS A 90 -2.01 22.78 2.80
CA CYS A 90 -2.95 22.46 3.89
C CYS A 90 -2.58 23.16 5.20
N THR A 91 -3.43 22.98 6.22
CA THR A 91 -3.20 23.47 7.58
C THR A 91 -1.86 23.02 8.15
N ILE A 92 -1.43 21.80 7.81
CA ILE A 92 -0.13 21.25 8.18
C ILE A 92 0.49 20.70 6.90
N ASN A 93 1.63 21.27 6.50
CA ASN A 93 2.39 20.82 5.34
C ASN A 93 3.43 19.80 5.79
N GLU A 94 3.32 18.58 5.27
CA GLU A 94 4.25 17.49 5.54
C GLU A 94 4.73 16.92 4.20
N PRO A 95 5.86 17.43 3.67
CA PRO A 95 6.33 17.12 2.32
C PRO A 95 6.77 15.66 2.18
N SER A 96 7.03 14.99 3.31
CA SER A 96 7.43 13.58 3.38
C SER A 96 6.27 12.59 3.23
N LEU A 97 5.02 13.06 3.10
CA LEU A 97 3.88 12.16 2.89
C LEU A 97 4.07 11.31 1.62
N PRO A 98 3.83 9.99 1.69
CA PRO A 98 3.85 9.11 0.54
C PRO A 98 2.90 9.63 -0.57
N PRO A 99 3.29 9.52 -1.85
CA PRO A 99 2.48 10.01 -2.96
C PRO A 99 1.12 9.32 -3.08
N ALA A 100 0.98 8.09 -2.57
CA ALA A 100 -0.29 7.36 -2.55
C ALA A 100 -1.36 8.00 -1.65
N ILE A 101 -0.96 8.91 -0.76
CA ILE A 101 -1.83 9.55 0.22
C ILE A 101 -2.09 10.99 -0.19
N LYS A 102 -3.36 11.34 -0.36
CA LYS A 102 -3.80 12.69 -0.73
C LYS A 102 -3.69 13.63 0.46
N ASN A 103 -4.33 13.26 1.56
CA ASN A 103 -4.28 13.99 2.82
C ASN A 103 -4.66 13.08 4.01
N VAL A 104 -4.31 13.53 5.20
CA VAL A 104 -4.66 12.90 6.48
C VAL A 104 -5.39 13.93 7.32
N THR A 105 -6.62 13.65 7.71
CA THR A 105 -7.39 14.50 8.61
C THR A 105 -7.31 13.96 10.03
N LEU A 106 -6.91 14.82 10.96
CA LEU A 106 -6.89 14.57 12.39
C LEU A 106 -8.11 15.22 13.02
N ILE A 107 -8.97 14.44 13.63
CA ILE A 107 -10.09 14.92 14.43
C ILE A 107 -9.71 14.74 15.90
N ILE A 108 -9.68 15.84 16.64
CA ILE A 108 -9.39 15.85 18.06
C ILE A 108 -10.71 16.10 18.78
N ASN A 109 -11.09 15.15 19.63
CA ASN A 109 -12.28 15.21 20.45
C ASN A 109 -11.91 15.10 21.94
N ASN A 110 -12.77 15.64 22.80
CA ASN A 110 -12.71 15.29 24.21
C ASN A 110 -13.15 13.82 24.38
N SER A 111 -12.37 13.04 25.12
CA SER A 111 -12.69 11.64 25.35
C SER A 111 -13.90 11.54 26.28
N VAL A 112 -14.94 10.84 25.85
CA VAL A 112 -16.10 10.52 26.68
C VAL A 112 -15.82 9.38 27.65
N SER A 113 -14.85 8.53 27.34
CA SER A 113 -14.51 7.34 28.14
C SER A 113 -13.50 7.62 29.25
N PHE A 114 -12.68 8.67 29.10
CA PHE A 114 -11.61 8.99 30.04
C PHE A 114 -11.58 10.51 30.28
N PRO A 115 -12.18 10.98 31.39
CA PRO A 115 -12.23 12.41 31.72
C PRO A 115 -10.82 13.00 31.81
N GLY A 116 -10.62 14.19 31.23
CA GLY A 116 -9.31 14.85 31.18
C GLY A 116 -8.37 14.34 30.08
N THR A 117 -8.79 13.35 29.28
CA THR A 117 -8.02 12.89 28.10
C THR A 117 -8.68 13.31 26.79
N ARG A 118 -7.91 13.21 25.70
CA ARG A 118 -8.35 13.56 24.34
C ARG A 118 -8.26 12.35 23.44
N GLN A 119 -9.28 12.19 22.61
CA GLN A 119 -9.30 11.19 21.56
C GLN A 119 -8.80 11.82 20.27
N ILE A 120 -7.77 11.23 19.68
CA ILE A 120 -7.24 11.63 18.38
C ILE A 120 -7.67 10.56 17.38
N THR A 121 -8.42 10.96 16.36
CA THR A 121 -8.83 10.11 15.25
C THR A 121 -8.15 10.59 13.99
N ALA A 122 -7.29 9.77 13.42
CA ALA A 122 -6.65 10.04 12.14
C ALA A 122 -7.38 9.30 11.02
N THR A 123 -7.84 10.02 10.01
CA THR A 123 -8.47 9.46 8.80
C THR A 123 -7.57 9.78 7.61
N VAL A 124 -7.21 8.75 6.85
CA VAL A 124 -6.31 8.87 5.69
C VAL A 124 -7.15 8.78 4.42
N TYR A 125 -6.97 9.73 3.51
CA TYR A 125 -7.59 9.71 2.19
C TYR A 125 -6.53 9.41 1.13
N PHE A 126 -6.85 8.44 0.28
CA PHE A 126 -6.03 8.04 -0.86
C PHE A 126 -6.32 8.95 -2.06
N GLN A 127 -5.38 8.99 -3.01
CA GLN A 127 -5.60 9.62 -4.32
C GLN A 127 -6.49 8.76 -5.21
#